data_AF-A0A2S6G0F5-F1
#
_entry.id   AF-A0A2S6G0F5-F1
#
_cell.length_a   1.000
_cell.length_b   1.000
_cell.length_c   1.000
_cell.angle_alpha   90.00
_cell.angle_beta   90.00
_cell.angle_gamma   90.00
#
_symmetry.space_group_name_H-M   'P 1'
#
loop_
_entity.id
_entity.type
_entity.pdbx_description
1 polymer ?
#
loop_
_entity_poly.entity_id
_entity_poly.type
_entity_poly.pdbx_seq_one_letter_code
_entity_poly.pdbx_strand_id
1 'polypeptide(L)'
;MYPDYEEFKRLSKEGKMVSISLEIDGDIETPISLFNKLCKEKKAFLLEGVEGGSRWGRYSYIGRNPFIEIIAYDHNITIIKDDEIINRRGDALLILQEIMDEYKMVSIEGMDNFIGGAVGFIGYDLIKNICGIENINKDSIRTPDLHLLITKDIIIYDHLKQKIKIVTNVKIENSLKEIYEQGLIKLQSIKKEIIETKVSLEKDTEATFEEIKYTSNETKENFMENVLKATEQLR
;
A
#
# COMPACT_ATOMS: atom_id res chain seq x y z
N MET A 1 -20.88 12.37 -3.88
CA MET A 1 -20.22 11.33 -4.71
C MET A 1 -19.63 12.06 -5.90
N TYR A 2 -18.42 11.70 -6.30
CA TYR A 2 -17.68 12.36 -7.36
C TYR A 2 -16.75 11.35 -8.06
N PRO A 3 -16.60 11.36 -9.39
CA PRO A 3 -17.37 12.18 -10.34
C PRO A 3 -18.86 11.77 -10.40
N ASP A 4 -19.70 12.58 -11.04
CA ASP A 4 -21.02 12.13 -11.49
C ASP A 4 -20.89 11.23 -12.73
N TYR A 5 -22.00 10.67 -13.23
CA TYR A 5 -21.93 9.71 -14.33
C TYR A 5 -21.45 10.32 -15.66
N GLU A 6 -21.82 11.56 -15.97
CA GLU A 6 -21.40 12.19 -17.22
C GLU A 6 -19.90 12.51 -17.19
N GLU A 7 -19.40 12.98 -16.05
CA GLU A 7 -17.98 13.22 -15.86
C GLU A 7 -17.18 11.90 -15.79
N PHE A 8 -17.72 10.86 -15.15
CA PHE A 8 -17.14 9.51 -15.18
C PHE A 8 -17.00 9.00 -16.62
N LYS A 9 -18.04 9.18 -17.44
CA LYS A 9 -18.02 8.80 -18.86
C LYS A 9 -17.01 9.61 -19.65
N ARG A 10 -16.81 10.89 -19.34
CA ARG A 10 -15.75 11.72 -19.93
C ARG A 10 -14.36 11.18 -19.58
N LEU A 11 -14.09 10.96 -18.29
CA LEU A 11 -12.82 10.45 -17.76
C LEU A 11 -12.50 9.04 -18.28
N SER A 12 -13.52 8.20 -18.50
CA SER A 12 -13.33 6.83 -19.01
C SER A 12 -12.66 6.76 -20.40
N LYS A 13 -12.63 7.88 -21.13
CA LYS A 13 -11.97 7.98 -22.44
C LYS A 13 -10.47 8.29 -22.34
N GLU A 14 -9.99 8.71 -21.17
CA GLU A 14 -8.61 9.17 -20.95
C GLU A 14 -7.68 8.08 -20.42
N GLY A 15 -8.22 6.97 -19.91
CA GLY A 15 -7.43 5.90 -19.34
C GLY A 15 -8.23 4.65 -18.99
N LYS A 16 -7.52 3.64 -18.50
CA LYS A 16 -8.08 2.31 -18.22
C LYS A 16 -8.65 2.17 -16.82
N MET A 17 -8.32 3.10 -15.92
CA MET A 17 -8.85 3.12 -14.56
C MET A 17 -9.35 4.52 -14.21
N VAL A 18 -10.54 4.58 -13.63
CA VAL A 18 -11.15 5.81 -13.13
C VAL A 18 -11.53 5.59 -11.68
N SER A 19 -11.27 6.59 -10.85
CA SER A 19 -11.62 6.55 -9.43
C SER A 19 -13.01 7.16 -9.22
N ILE A 20 -13.81 6.51 -8.39
CA ILE A 20 -15.09 7.03 -7.91
C ILE A 20 -14.95 7.21 -6.40
N SER A 21 -15.50 8.30 -5.88
CA SER A 21 -15.32 8.67 -4.49
C SER A 21 -16.58 9.20 -3.82
N LEU A 22 -16.61 9.08 -2.50
CA LEU A 22 -17.54 9.79 -1.65
C LEU A 22 -16.80 10.34 -0.44
N GLU A 23 -17.29 11.46 0.09
CA GLU A 23 -16.76 12.08 1.29
C GLU A 23 -17.81 12.00 2.40
N ILE A 24 -17.35 11.75 3.62
CA ILE A 24 -18.14 11.78 4.85
C ILE A 24 -17.38 12.52 5.95
N ASP A 25 -18.10 12.94 6.99
CA ASP A 25 -17.51 13.42 8.23
C ASP A 25 -16.71 12.32 8.92
N GLY A 26 -15.55 12.68 9.46
CA GLY A 26 -14.64 11.78 10.17
C GLY A 26 -14.30 12.23 11.57
N ASP A 27 -15.04 13.21 12.12
CA ASP A 27 -14.82 13.83 13.43
C ASP A 27 -14.83 12.84 14.61
N ILE A 28 -15.49 11.69 14.46
CA ILE A 28 -15.55 10.61 15.44
C ILE A 28 -14.62 9.42 15.15
N GLU A 29 -13.79 9.51 14.10
CA GLU A 29 -12.90 8.43 13.67
C GLU A 29 -11.42 8.84 13.81
N THR A 30 -10.56 7.84 13.91
CA THR A 30 -9.11 7.98 13.75
C THR A 30 -8.63 7.05 12.65
N PRO A 31 -7.47 7.29 12.00
CA PRO A 31 -6.95 6.37 11.00
C PRO A 31 -6.79 4.93 11.53
N ILE A 32 -6.39 4.77 12.79
CA ILE A 32 -6.26 3.45 13.43
C ILE A 32 -7.64 2.82 13.67
N SER A 33 -8.66 3.60 14.11
CA SER A 33 -10.02 3.06 14.24
C SER A 33 -10.55 2.57 12.89
N LEU A 34 -10.35 3.35 11.83
CA LEU A 34 -10.72 3.00 10.47
C LEU A 34 -9.99 1.75 9.99
N PHE A 35 -8.68 1.68 10.21
CA PHE A 35 -7.89 0.49 9.84
C PHE A 35 -8.43 -0.76 10.54
N ASN A 36 -8.67 -0.70 11.85
CA ASN A 36 -9.22 -1.84 12.60
C ASN A 36 -10.63 -2.24 12.16
N LYS A 37 -11.49 -1.28 11.80
CA LYS A 37 -12.85 -1.56 11.29
C LYS A 37 -12.80 -2.26 9.94
N LEU A 38 -11.97 -1.74 9.03
CA LEU A 38 -12.00 -2.06 7.60
C LEU A 38 -11.02 -3.18 7.21
N CYS A 39 -9.90 -3.32 7.92
CA CYS A 39 -8.80 -4.18 7.49
C CYS A 39 -8.71 -5.44 8.35
N LYS A 40 -9.78 -6.22 8.36
CA LYS A 40 -9.81 -7.54 9.03
C LYS A 40 -9.02 -8.62 8.26
N GLU A 41 -8.70 -8.34 6.99
CA GLU A 41 -7.96 -9.21 6.10
C GLU A 41 -6.45 -9.02 6.28
N LYS A 42 -5.65 -10.05 5.95
CA LYS A 42 -4.19 -10.02 6.12
C LYS A 42 -3.45 -9.09 5.13
N LYS A 43 -4.10 -8.64 4.06
CA LYS A 43 -3.47 -7.86 2.99
C LYS A 43 -4.09 -6.47 2.92
N ALA A 44 -3.60 -5.59 3.78
CA ALA A 44 -4.00 -4.19 3.86
C ALA A 44 -2.82 -3.36 4.37
N PHE A 45 -2.90 -2.04 4.21
CA PHE A 45 -1.88 -1.14 4.72
C PHE A 45 -2.50 0.12 5.33
N LEU A 46 -1.78 0.71 6.27
CA LEU A 46 -2.00 2.04 6.81
C LEU A 46 -0.69 2.82 6.63
N LEU A 47 -0.76 3.95 5.93
CA LEU A 47 0.35 4.87 5.73
C LEU A 47 0.02 6.18 6.43
N GLU A 48 0.81 6.54 7.43
CA GLU A 48 0.71 7.82 8.13
C GLU A 48 2.03 8.58 7.96
N GLY A 49 1.94 9.77 7.39
CA GLY A 49 3.10 10.65 7.27
C GLY A 49 3.37 11.38 8.58
N VAL A 50 4.64 11.72 8.83
CA VAL A 50 5.04 12.71 9.83
C VAL A 50 5.89 13.78 9.13
N GLU A 51 5.44 15.03 9.15
CA GLU A 51 6.18 16.17 8.64
C GLU A 51 7.04 16.77 9.76
N GLY A 52 8.35 16.94 9.50
CA GLY A 52 9.27 17.64 10.41
C GLY A 52 9.41 17.02 11.80
N GLY A 53 9.17 15.72 11.95
CA GLY A 53 9.39 14.96 13.19
C GLY A 53 8.42 15.27 14.34
N SER A 54 7.40 16.12 14.15
CA SER A 54 6.51 16.56 15.23
C SER A 54 5.05 16.79 14.84
N ARG A 55 4.73 16.92 13.55
CA ARG A 55 3.35 17.06 13.07
C ARG A 55 2.98 15.87 12.21
N TRP A 56 1.83 15.25 12.47
CA TRP A 56 1.25 14.30 11.53
C TRP A 56 1.07 14.99 10.18
N GLY A 57 1.43 14.29 9.11
CA GLY A 57 1.10 14.70 7.76
C GLY A 57 -0.40 14.88 7.65
N ARG A 58 -0.83 15.77 6.75
CA ARG A 58 -2.27 16.10 6.63
C ARG A 58 -3.16 14.89 6.34
N TYR A 59 -2.61 13.86 5.70
CA TYR A 59 -3.36 12.70 5.27
C TYR A 59 -2.81 11.40 5.84
N SER A 60 -3.72 10.51 6.24
CA SER A 60 -3.44 9.08 6.42
C SER A 60 -4.17 8.29 5.33
N TYR A 61 -3.51 7.26 4.80
CA TYR A 61 -4.02 6.44 3.70
C TYR A 61 -4.17 4.98 4.15
N ILE A 62 -5.34 4.40 3.88
CA ILE A 62 -5.63 3.00 4.16
C ILE A 62 -5.96 2.32 2.83
N GLY A 63 -5.23 1.29 2.47
CA GLY A 63 -5.53 0.46 1.31
C GLY A 63 -5.98 -0.93 1.72
N ARG A 64 -7.00 -1.44 1.05
CA ARG A 64 -7.55 -2.79 1.27
C ARG A 64 -8.04 -3.41 -0.03
N ASN A 65 -8.41 -4.69 0.03
CA ASN A 65 -8.93 -5.45 -1.10
C ASN A 65 -7.96 -5.38 -2.30
N PRO A 66 -6.71 -5.87 -2.13
CA PRO A 66 -5.77 -5.92 -3.24
C PRO A 66 -6.32 -6.84 -4.33
N PHE A 67 -6.25 -6.36 -5.57
CA PHE A 67 -6.60 -7.15 -6.73
C PHE A 67 -5.38 -7.69 -7.45
N ILE A 68 -4.21 -7.10 -7.19
CA ILE A 68 -2.91 -7.63 -7.59
C ILE A 68 -1.99 -7.64 -6.37
N GLU A 69 -1.27 -8.74 -6.22
CA GLU A 69 -0.12 -8.88 -5.33
C GLU A 69 1.07 -9.38 -6.15
N ILE A 70 2.22 -8.75 -5.97
CA ILE A 70 3.46 -9.06 -6.69
C ILE A 70 4.51 -9.43 -5.65
N ILE A 71 5.05 -10.64 -5.75
CA ILE A 71 6.08 -11.17 -4.86
C ILE A 71 7.25 -11.60 -5.72
N ALA A 72 8.46 -11.11 -5.44
CA ALA A 72 9.66 -11.49 -6.15
C ALA A 72 10.70 -12.12 -5.21
N TYR A 73 11.33 -13.19 -5.70
CA TYR A 73 12.53 -13.81 -5.15
C TYR A 73 13.52 -13.99 -6.28
N ASP A 74 14.62 -13.23 -6.23
CA ASP A 74 15.62 -13.16 -7.29
C ASP A 74 14.93 -12.87 -8.64
N HIS A 75 15.08 -13.75 -9.63
CA HIS A 75 14.46 -13.58 -10.95
C HIS A 75 13.09 -14.25 -11.07
N ASN A 76 12.52 -14.77 -9.97
CA ASN A 76 11.21 -15.45 -9.96
C ASN A 76 10.15 -14.50 -9.39
N ILE A 77 9.15 -14.17 -10.19
CA ILE A 77 8.07 -13.26 -9.81
C ILE A 77 6.75 -14.04 -9.81
N THR A 78 6.07 -14.01 -8.68
CA THR A 78 4.70 -14.51 -8.51
C THR A 78 3.76 -13.32 -8.52
N ILE A 79 2.82 -13.31 -9.47
CA ILE A 79 1.75 -12.32 -9.55
C ILE A 79 0.45 -13.03 -9.21
N ILE A 80 -0.24 -12.56 -8.17
CA ILE A 80 -1.58 -13.04 -7.80
C ILE A 80 -2.57 -11.96 -8.26
N LYS A 81 -3.40 -12.27 -9.25
CA LYS A 81 -4.37 -11.33 -9.85
C LYS A 81 -5.77 -11.92 -9.76
N ASP A 82 -6.66 -11.30 -8.99
CA ASP A 82 -8.04 -11.76 -8.74
C ASP A 82 -8.10 -13.29 -8.48
N ASP A 83 -7.24 -13.79 -7.59
CA ASP A 83 -7.01 -15.20 -7.21
C ASP A 83 -6.30 -16.12 -8.22
N GLU A 84 -5.96 -15.64 -9.42
CA GLU A 84 -5.13 -16.37 -10.37
C GLU A 84 -3.64 -16.16 -10.10
N ILE A 85 -2.87 -17.25 -10.10
CA ILE A 85 -1.42 -17.23 -9.90
C ILE A 85 -0.72 -17.28 -11.26
N ILE A 86 0.07 -16.25 -11.54
CA ILE A 86 0.90 -16.13 -12.75
C ILE A 86 2.35 -16.08 -12.32
N ASN A 87 3.13 -17.08 -12.71
CA ASN A 87 4.58 -17.09 -12.50
C ASN A 87 5.28 -16.52 -13.72
N ARG A 88 6.17 -15.56 -13.50
CA ARG A 88 7.06 -14.99 -14.52
C ARG A 88 8.50 -15.09 -14.05
N ARG A 89 9.41 -15.04 -15.02
CA ARG A 89 10.85 -14.93 -14.78
C ARG A 89 11.38 -13.67 -15.44
N GLY A 90 12.20 -12.89 -14.74
CA GLY A 90 12.79 -11.66 -15.29
C GLY A 90 13.15 -10.63 -14.22
N ASP A 91 13.23 -9.37 -14.65
CA ASP A 91 13.43 -8.21 -13.78
C ASP A 91 12.10 -7.80 -13.15
N ALA A 92 12.05 -7.81 -11.81
CA ALA A 92 10.85 -7.49 -11.06
C ALA A 92 10.38 -6.04 -11.24
N LEU A 93 11.27 -5.07 -11.45
CA LEU A 93 10.92 -3.67 -11.66
C LEU A 93 10.36 -3.44 -13.06
N LEU A 94 10.89 -4.12 -14.07
CA LEU A 94 10.32 -4.06 -15.43
C LEU A 94 8.93 -4.70 -15.48
N ILE A 95 8.74 -5.86 -14.82
CA ILE A 95 7.43 -6.50 -14.72
C ILE A 95 6.45 -5.62 -13.92
N LEU A 96 6.90 -4.99 -12.84
CA LEU A 96 6.09 -4.02 -12.10
C LEU A 96 5.66 -2.86 -13.00
N GLN A 97 6.59 -2.31 -13.80
CA GLN A 97 6.28 -1.23 -14.75
C GLN A 97 5.20 -1.64 -15.76
N GLU A 98 5.34 -2.83 -16.37
CA GLU A 98 4.33 -3.39 -17.30
C GLU A 98 2.94 -3.47 -16.65
N ILE A 99 2.88 -3.96 -15.40
CA ILE A 99 1.63 -4.05 -14.65
C ILE A 99 1.07 -2.65 -14.38
N MET A 100 1.88 -1.72 -13.88
CA MET A 100 1.44 -0.36 -13.60
C MET A 100 0.94 0.38 -14.84
N ASP A 101 1.50 0.10 -16.02
CA ASP A 101 1.02 0.64 -17.29
C ASP A 101 -0.35 0.07 -17.71
N GLU A 102 -0.68 -1.18 -17.33
CA GLU A 102 -2.03 -1.73 -17.53
C GLU A 102 -3.08 -1.02 -16.65
N TYR A 103 -2.68 -0.61 -15.45
CA TYR A 103 -3.56 -0.05 -14.40
C TYR A 103 -3.39 1.46 -14.19
N LYS A 104 -2.90 2.16 -15.21
CA LYS A 104 -2.72 3.60 -15.14
C LYS A 104 -4.05 4.33 -14.88
N MET A 105 -4.11 5.02 -13.76
CA MET A 105 -5.27 5.82 -13.35
C MET A 105 -5.35 7.14 -14.11
N VAL A 106 -6.57 7.56 -14.43
CA VAL A 106 -6.87 8.89 -14.94
C VAL A 106 -6.69 9.90 -13.82
N SER A 107 -5.95 10.98 -14.10
CA SER A 107 -5.80 12.09 -13.16
C SER A 107 -7.11 12.86 -13.08
N ILE A 108 -7.62 13.06 -11.87
CA ILE A 108 -8.85 13.83 -11.64
C ILE A 108 -8.47 15.10 -10.89
N GLU A 109 -8.83 16.26 -11.45
CA GLU A 109 -8.53 17.55 -10.85
C GLU A 109 -9.19 17.69 -9.46
N GLY A 110 -8.41 18.11 -8.47
CA GLY A 110 -8.88 18.25 -7.08
C GLY A 110 -8.97 16.93 -6.29
N MET A 111 -8.57 15.80 -6.88
CA MET A 111 -8.39 14.54 -6.14
C MET A 111 -7.03 14.52 -5.43
N ASP A 112 -6.95 13.84 -4.27
CA ASP A 112 -5.71 13.80 -3.48
C ASP A 112 -4.58 13.10 -4.26
N ASN A 113 -3.32 13.44 -3.94
CA ASN A 113 -2.16 12.98 -4.69
C ASN A 113 -1.96 11.45 -4.68
N PHE A 114 -2.60 10.73 -3.75
CA PHE A 114 -2.53 9.27 -3.66
C PHE A 114 -3.93 8.67 -3.58
N ILE A 115 -4.36 8.09 -4.70
CA ILE A 115 -5.67 7.43 -4.88
C ILE A 115 -5.53 5.95 -5.20
N GLY A 116 -4.31 5.41 -5.13
CA GLY A 116 -4.00 4.02 -5.41
C GLY A 116 -2.59 3.88 -5.97
N GLY A 117 -2.19 2.64 -6.21
CA GLY A 117 -0.87 2.29 -6.74
C GLY A 117 -0.32 1.02 -6.08
N ALA A 118 0.93 0.71 -6.37
CA ALA A 118 1.64 -0.39 -5.75
C ALA A 118 2.24 0.06 -4.40
N VAL A 119 1.84 -0.62 -3.32
CA VAL A 119 2.28 -0.32 -1.94
C VAL A 119 2.81 -1.58 -1.29
N GLY A 120 3.96 -1.46 -0.62
CA GLY A 120 4.63 -2.55 0.07
C GLY A 120 6.10 -2.20 0.22
N PHE A 121 7.00 -3.13 -0.10
CA PHE A 121 8.43 -2.89 0.02
C PHE A 121 9.22 -3.43 -1.18
N ILE A 122 10.37 -2.79 -1.38
CA ILE A 122 11.46 -3.26 -2.23
C ILE A 122 12.64 -3.53 -1.28
N GLY A 123 13.04 -4.79 -1.18
CA GLY A 123 14.13 -5.24 -0.34
C GLY A 123 15.48 -4.81 -0.90
N TYR A 124 16.45 -4.63 0.00
CA TYR A 124 17.82 -4.25 -0.35
C TYR A 124 18.43 -5.21 -1.39
N ASP A 125 18.14 -6.50 -1.23
CA ASP A 125 18.71 -7.58 -2.02
C ASP A 125 18.30 -7.55 -3.50
N LEU A 126 17.26 -6.79 -3.87
CA LEU A 126 16.91 -6.55 -5.27
C LEU A 126 18.04 -5.86 -6.05
N ILE A 127 18.93 -5.12 -5.37
CA ILE A 127 20.08 -4.44 -6.00
C ILE A 127 21.00 -5.41 -6.77
N LYS A 128 21.03 -6.69 -6.38
CA LYS A 128 21.84 -7.72 -7.06
C LYS A 128 21.43 -7.87 -8.52
N ASN A 129 20.13 -7.81 -8.79
CA ASN A 129 19.58 -7.95 -10.14
C ASN A 129 19.89 -6.72 -11.00
N ILE A 130 20.05 -5.56 -10.38
CA ILE A 130 20.29 -4.28 -11.06
C ILE A 130 21.79 -4.06 -11.31
N CYS A 131 22.61 -4.31 -10.30
CA CYS A 131 24.03 -3.96 -10.30
C CYS A 131 24.98 -5.16 -10.51
N GLY A 132 24.47 -6.39 -10.54
CA GLY A 132 25.28 -7.60 -10.70
C GLY A 132 26.21 -7.87 -9.52
N ILE A 133 25.82 -7.46 -8.31
CA ILE A 133 26.62 -7.65 -7.09
C ILE A 133 26.42 -9.08 -6.58
N GLU A 134 27.51 -9.80 -6.35
CA GLU A 134 27.44 -11.11 -5.69
C GLU A 134 27.03 -10.97 -4.23
N ASN A 135 26.04 -11.77 -3.79
CA ASN A 135 25.71 -11.85 -2.37
C ASN A 135 26.44 -13.02 -1.72
N ILE A 136 27.49 -12.69 -0.99
CA ILE A 136 28.23 -13.67 -0.17
C ILE A 136 27.54 -13.93 1.18
N ASN A 137 26.54 -13.13 1.55
CA ASN A 137 25.85 -13.27 2.84
C ASN A 137 24.74 -14.34 2.76
N LYS A 138 24.60 -15.08 3.86
CA LYS A 138 23.54 -16.08 4.02
C LYS A 138 22.18 -15.39 4.18
N ASP A 139 21.21 -15.77 3.36
CA ASP A 139 19.81 -15.37 3.55
C ASP A 139 19.19 -16.16 4.72
N SER A 140 19.14 -15.53 5.89
CA SER A 140 18.61 -16.11 7.12
C SER A 140 17.12 -15.83 7.33
N ILE A 141 16.55 -14.81 6.69
CA ILE A 141 15.20 -14.32 6.95
C ILE A 141 14.23 -14.74 5.84
N ARG A 142 14.73 -15.03 4.63
CA ARG A 142 13.95 -15.53 3.47
C ARG A 142 12.77 -14.62 3.10
N THR A 143 12.98 -13.32 3.26
CA THR A 143 12.02 -12.31 2.82
C THR A 143 12.07 -12.15 1.31
N PRO A 144 10.94 -11.83 0.65
CA PRO A 144 10.94 -11.43 -0.74
C PRO A 144 11.90 -10.26 -1.00
N ASP A 145 12.44 -10.17 -2.22
CA ASP A 145 13.17 -9.00 -2.69
C ASP A 145 12.22 -7.84 -3.07
N LEU A 146 10.97 -8.17 -3.34
CA LEU A 146 9.89 -7.21 -3.59
C LEU A 146 8.57 -7.85 -3.18
N HIS A 147 7.74 -7.11 -2.44
CA HIS A 147 6.36 -7.50 -2.15
C HIS A 147 5.47 -6.27 -2.18
N LEU A 148 4.60 -6.19 -3.19
CA LEU A 148 3.73 -5.04 -3.44
C LEU A 148 2.28 -5.48 -3.60
N LEU A 149 1.38 -4.66 -3.09
CA LEU A 149 -0.07 -4.78 -3.21
C LEU A 149 -0.60 -3.63 -4.08
N ILE A 150 -1.48 -3.94 -5.02
CA ILE A 150 -2.26 -2.94 -5.76
C ILE A 150 -3.73 -3.07 -5.34
N THR A 151 -4.25 -2.04 -4.70
CA THR A 151 -5.57 -2.05 -4.06
C THR A 151 -6.63 -1.34 -4.88
N LYS A 152 -7.86 -1.89 -4.87
CA LYS A 152 -9.02 -1.24 -5.50
C LYS A 152 -9.53 -0.10 -4.63
N ASP A 153 -9.56 -0.31 -3.32
CA ASP A 153 -10.17 0.63 -2.38
C ASP A 153 -9.09 1.36 -1.57
N ILE A 154 -9.20 2.68 -1.52
CA ILE A 154 -8.37 3.57 -0.71
C ILE A 154 -9.28 4.43 0.16
N ILE A 155 -8.99 4.47 1.46
CA ILE A 155 -9.64 5.35 2.42
C ILE A 155 -8.61 6.40 2.83
N ILE A 156 -8.98 7.67 2.65
CA ILE A 156 -8.11 8.82 2.91
C ILE A 156 -8.73 9.60 4.06
N TYR A 157 -7.97 9.78 5.13
CA TYR A 157 -8.36 10.60 6.27
C TYR A 157 -7.65 11.95 6.18
N ASP A 158 -8.39 13.05 6.00
CA ASP A 158 -7.87 14.42 6.04
C ASP A 158 -7.94 14.94 7.48
N HIS A 159 -6.79 14.95 8.17
CA HIS A 159 -6.67 15.38 9.56
C HIS A 159 -7.05 16.85 9.76
N LEU A 160 -6.83 17.70 8.75
CA LEU A 160 -7.12 19.13 8.83
C LEU A 160 -8.62 19.39 8.73
N LYS A 161 -9.30 18.73 7.79
CA LYS A 161 -10.74 18.92 7.56
C LYS A 161 -11.62 17.98 8.38
N GLN A 162 -11.03 16.97 9.02
CA GLN A 162 -11.72 15.87 9.70
C GLN A 162 -12.73 15.20 8.76
N LYS A 163 -12.27 14.88 7.56
CA LYS A 163 -13.07 14.23 6.50
C LYS A 163 -12.48 12.90 6.14
N ILE A 164 -13.35 11.94 5.87
CA ILE A 164 -12.98 10.67 5.27
C ILE A 164 -13.42 10.69 3.82
N LYS A 165 -12.45 10.54 2.92
CA LYS A 165 -12.71 10.30 1.50
C LYS A 165 -12.53 8.81 1.24
N ILE A 166 -13.61 8.18 0.79
CA ILE A 166 -13.61 6.78 0.37
C ILE A 166 -13.46 6.79 -1.15
N VAL A 167 -12.46 6.09 -1.66
CA VAL A 167 -12.13 5.99 -3.07
C VAL A 167 -12.17 4.53 -3.48
N THR A 168 -12.81 4.24 -4.60
CA THR A 168 -12.74 2.93 -5.26
C THR A 168 -12.31 3.13 -6.70
N ASN A 169 -11.30 2.37 -7.12
CA ASN A 169 -10.73 2.42 -8.45
C ASN A 169 -11.37 1.33 -9.32
N VAL A 170 -12.03 1.75 -10.40
CA VAL A 170 -12.71 0.83 -11.31
C VAL A 170 -11.98 0.75 -12.64
N LYS A 171 -11.85 -0.46 -13.17
CA LYS A 171 -11.30 -0.71 -14.51
C LYS A 171 -12.38 -0.40 -15.54
N ILE A 172 -12.02 0.34 -16.58
CA ILE A 172 -12.89 0.68 -17.69
C ILE A 172 -12.91 -0.51 -18.66
N GLU A 173 -13.96 -1.32 -18.53
CA GLU A 173 -14.27 -2.47 -19.38
C GLU A 173 -15.78 -2.55 -19.62
N ASN A 174 -16.28 -3.44 -20.47
CA ASN A 174 -17.72 -3.74 -20.59
C ASN A 174 -18.65 -2.49 -20.66
N SER A 175 -19.73 -2.48 -19.86
CA SER A 175 -20.74 -1.43 -19.77
C SER A 175 -20.36 -0.37 -18.72
N LEU A 176 -20.09 0.87 -19.16
CA LEU A 176 -19.72 1.98 -18.27
C LEU A 176 -20.75 2.24 -17.17
N LYS A 177 -22.04 2.08 -17.50
CA LYS A 177 -23.14 2.32 -16.55
C LYS A 177 -23.10 1.32 -15.41
N GLU A 178 -22.93 0.04 -15.74
CA GLU A 178 -22.87 -1.03 -14.75
C GLU A 178 -21.65 -0.87 -13.84
N ILE A 179 -20.48 -0.55 -14.40
CA ILE A 179 -19.27 -0.28 -13.61
C ILE A 179 -19.49 0.87 -12.63
N TYR A 180 -20.06 1.97 -13.13
CA TYR A 180 -20.30 3.13 -12.28
C TYR A 180 -21.27 2.79 -11.15
N GLU A 181 -22.39 2.12 -11.45
CA GLU A 181 -23.37 1.68 -10.46
C GLU A 181 -22.76 0.71 -9.43
N GLN A 182 -21.93 -0.24 -9.86
CA GLN A 182 -21.19 -1.14 -8.97
C GLN A 182 -20.22 -0.38 -8.06
N GLY A 183 -19.50 0.61 -8.60
CA GLY A 183 -18.64 1.49 -7.83
C GLY A 183 -19.41 2.27 -6.76
N LEU A 184 -20.59 2.81 -7.09
CA LEU A 184 -21.45 3.47 -6.11
C LEU A 184 -21.92 2.53 -5.01
N ILE A 185 -22.34 1.31 -5.37
CA ILE A 185 -22.75 0.28 -4.41
C ILE A 185 -21.58 -0.05 -3.46
N LYS A 186 -20.37 -0.22 -4.00
CA LYS A 186 -19.17 -0.50 -3.22
C LYS A 186 -18.85 0.62 -2.24
N LEU A 187 -18.88 1.87 -2.70
CA LEU A 187 -18.65 3.04 -1.84
C LEU A 187 -19.67 3.12 -0.70
N GLN A 188 -20.96 2.91 -0.99
CA GLN A 188 -22.00 2.88 0.05
C GLN A 188 -21.79 1.74 1.04
N SER A 189 -21.34 0.57 0.57
CA SER A 189 -21.01 -0.56 1.43
C SER A 189 -19.87 -0.22 2.39
N ILE A 190 -18.79 0.41 1.91
CA ILE A 190 -17.66 0.82 2.77
C ILE A 190 -18.11 1.89 3.77
N LYS A 191 -18.89 2.89 3.32
CA LYS A 191 -19.47 3.90 4.21
C LYS A 191 -20.28 3.24 5.34
N LYS A 192 -21.13 2.27 4.99
CA LYS A 192 -21.93 1.52 5.96
C LYS A 192 -21.05 0.76 6.96
N GLU A 193 -19.99 0.11 6.48
CA GLU A 193 -19.02 -0.60 7.32
C GLU A 193 -18.35 0.33 8.34
N ILE A 194 -17.96 1.54 7.94
CA ILE A 194 -17.37 2.56 8.84
C ILE A 194 -18.36 2.94 9.96
N ILE A 195 -19.62 3.21 9.60
CA ILE A 195 -20.64 3.70 10.53
C ILE A 195 -21.11 2.61 11.50
N GLU A 196 -21.31 1.38 11.01
CA GLU A 196 -21.93 0.31 11.80
C GLU A 196 -20.92 -0.51 12.61
N THR A 197 -19.66 -0.58 12.18
CA THR A 197 -18.64 -1.36 12.87
C THR A 197 -18.17 -0.60 14.12
N LYS A 198 -18.46 -1.16 15.29
CA LYS A 198 -17.87 -0.69 16.54
C LYS A 198 -16.45 -1.24 16.68
N VAL A 199 -15.50 -0.36 17.00
CA VAL A 199 -14.16 -0.81 17.40
C VAL A 199 -14.27 -1.39 18.80
N SER A 200 -13.97 -2.67 18.93
CA SER A 200 -13.67 -3.25 20.24
C SER A 200 -12.23 -2.89 20.54
N LEU A 201 -12.01 -1.79 21.26
CA LEU A 201 -10.72 -1.57 21.90
C LEU A 201 -10.64 -2.64 23.00
N GLU A 202 -9.75 -3.61 22.84
CA GLU A 202 -9.33 -4.41 24.00
C GLU A 202 -8.87 -3.41 25.06
N LYS A 203 -9.41 -3.53 26.29
CA LYS A 203 -9.02 -2.66 27.40
C LYS A 203 -7.50 -2.63 27.46
N ASP A 204 -6.93 -1.45 27.74
CA ASP A 204 -5.52 -1.31 28.13
C ASP A 204 -5.20 -2.39 29.17
N THR A 205 -4.65 -3.51 28.74
CA THR A 205 -3.81 -4.32 29.60
C THR A 205 -2.64 -3.41 29.89
N GLU A 206 -2.40 -3.07 31.16
CA GLU A 206 -1.17 -2.41 31.57
C GLU A 206 -0.03 -3.09 30.80
N ALA A 207 0.57 -2.36 29.86
CA ALA A 207 1.61 -2.91 29.03
C ALA A 207 2.79 -3.17 29.98
N THR A 208 2.90 -4.39 30.46
CA THR A 208 4.07 -4.86 31.19
C THR A 208 5.19 -4.92 30.17
N PHE A 209 6.06 -3.91 30.20
CA PHE A 209 7.29 -3.92 29.43
C PHE A 209 8.19 -5.01 29.99
N GLU A 210 8.08 -6.21 29.44
CA GLU A 210 9.06 -7.26 29.68
C GLU A 210 10.41 -6.84 29.11
N GLU A 211 11.49 -7.23 29.80
CA GLU A 211 12.84 -6.99 29.32
C GLU A 211 13.05 -7.73 27.99
N ILE A 212 13.26 -6.98 26.91
CA ILE A 212 13.49 -7.54 25.57
C ILE A 212 14.84 -8.23 25.56
N LYS A 213 14.83 -9.57 25.50
CA LYS A 213 16.05 -10.35 25.26
C LYS A 213 16.39 -10.30 23.77
N TYR A 214 17.55 -9.77 23.42
CA TYR A 214 18.05 -9.72 22.06
C TYR A 214 19.46 -10.32 21.97
N THR A 215 19.84 -10.73 20.76
CA THR A 215 21.20 -11.18 20.45
C THR A 215 21.68 -10.44 19.22
N SER A 216 22.93 -9.96 19.27
CA SER A 216 23.57 -9.34 18.11
C SER A 216 23.97 -10.42 17.12
N ASN A 217 23.87 -10.13 15.82
CA ASN A 217 24.42 -10.97 14.76
C ASN A 217 25.95 -10.81 14.60
N GLU A 218 26.56 -9.86 15.32
CA GLU A 218 27.98 -9.52 15.23
C GLU A 218 28.57 -9.19 16.62
N THR A 219 29.86 -9.47 16.84
CA THR A 219 30.57 -9.09 18.07
C THR A 219 31.09 -7.66 17.99
N LYS A 220 31.32 -7.03 19.16
CA LYS A 220 31.87 -5.67 19.20
C LYS A 220 33.24 -5.60 18.52
N GLU A 221 34.08 -6.60 18.79
CA GLU A 221 35.44 -6.70 18.27
C GLU A 221 35.45 -6.79 16.75
N ASN A 222 34.66 -7.70 16.17
CA ASN A 222 34.54 -7.84 14.71
C ASN A 222 33.93 -6.59 14.07
N PHE A 223 32.92 -5.98 14.69
CA PHE A 223 32.33 -4.75 14.16
C PHE A 223 33.37 -3.62 14.08
N MET A 224 34.19 -3.44 15.12
CA MET A 224 35.27 -2.46 15.12
C MET A 224 36.32 -2.76 14.04
N GLU A 225 36.67 -4.04 13.84
CA GLU A 225 37.58 -4.45 12.76
C GLU A 225 36.99 -4.13 11.37
N ASN A 226 35.71 -4.41 11.15
CA ASN A 226 35.01 -4.10 9.91
C ASN A 226 34.98 -2.59 9.61
N VAL A 227 34.81 -1.74 10.65
CA VAL A 227 34.87 -0.28 10.52
C VAL A 227 36.27 0.20 10.12
N LEU A 228 37.33 -0.37 10.70
CA LEU A 228 38.71 -0.04 10.34
C LEU A 228 39.01 -0.43 8.89
N LYS A 229 38.64 -1.64 8.48
CA LYS A 229 38.76 -2.11 7.09
C LYS A 229 38.07 -1.18 6.10
N ALA A 230 36.83 -0.77 6.39
CA ALA A 230 36.09 0.17 5.55
C ALA A 230 36.78 1.55 5.48
N THR A 231 37.37 2.02 6.59
CA THR A 231 38.09 3.29 6.64
C THR A 231 39.39 3.25 5.83
N GLU A 232 40.11 2.12 5.83
CA GLU A 232 41.31 1.94 5.02
C GLU A 232 41.03 1.98 3.52
N GLN A 233 39.89 1.45 3.07
CA GLN A 233 39.48 1.50 1.65
C GLN A 233 39.08 2.91 1.16
N LEU A 234 38.80 3.84 2.08
CA LEU A 234 38.46 5.23 1.77
C LEU A 234 39.68 6.16 1.72
N ARG A 235 40.88 5.67 2.08
CA ARG A 235 42.14 6.42 2.07
C ARG A 235 42.96 6.12 0.82
#